data_AF-A0A1I1ZQD7-F1
#
_entry.id   AF-A0A1I1ZQD7-F1
#
_cell.length_a   1.000
_cell.length_b   1.000
_cell.length_c   1.000
_cell.angle_alpha   90.00
_cell.angle_beta   90.00
_cell.angle_gamma   90.00
#
_symmetry.space_group_name_H-M   'P 1'
#
loop_
_entity.id
_entity.type
_entity.pdbx_description
1 polymer ?
#
loop_
_entity_poly.entity_id
_entity_poly.type
_entity_poly.pdbx_seq_one_letter_code
_entity_poly.pdbx_strand_id
1 'polypeptide(L)'
;MGAGQFCTNPGIAVVPAGAEGDAVVAAARDALSEAAGQTMLTDGIAEAYRSGKARFDGRNAVKPVLTTESGGREATPNLYETDAEAYLQDHALGEEVFGPLGLVVRVAGMDEMETLARGFEGQLTATLHMDEGDIEAAKRLVPVLERKAGRLLVNGFPTGVEVAEAMVHGGPYPASTNFGATSVGTLAIRRFLRPVCYQNMPDALLPEDLR
;
A
#
# COMPACT_ATOMS: atom_id res chain seq x y z
N MET A 1 13.44 5.66 3.18
CA MET A 1 13.83 6.47 1.99
C MET A 1 12.76 7.53 1.71
N GLY A 2 13.13 8.70 1.19
CA GLY A 2 12.20 9.76 0.76
C GLY A 2 11.25 10.28 1.83
N ALA A 3 11.62 10.20 3.12
CA ALA A 3 10.75 10.52 4.25
C ALA A 3 9.40 9.78 4.24
N GLY A 4 9.35 8.57 3.66
CA GLY A 4 8.10 7.80 3.53
C GLY A 4 7.08 8.38 2.53
N GLN A 5 7.44 9.40 1.76
CA GLN A 5 6.53 10.11 0.83
C GLN A 5 6.42 9.39 -0.52
N PHE A 6 6.07 8.11 -0.47
CA PHE A 6 5.75 7.28 -1.63
C PHE A 6 4.27 6.89 -1.54
N CYS A 7 3.52 7.03 -2.63
CA CYS A 7 2.15 6.50 -2.71
C CYS A 7 2.10 4.96 -2.56
N THR A 8 3.22 4.29 -2.81
CA THR A 8 3.40 2.85 -2.61
C THR A 8 4.28 2.54 -1.39
N ASN A 9 4.26 3.41 -0.38
CA ASN A 9 4.84 3.10 0.93
C ASN A 9 4.08 1.92 1.57
N PRO A 10 4.76 0.85 2.03
CA PRO A 10 4.11 -0.24 2.76
C PRO A 10 3.75 0.20 4.19
N GLY A 11 2.62 0.92 4.33
CA GLY A 11 2.17 1.46 5.62
C GLY A 11 1.66 0.40 6.62
N ILE A 12 1.31 -0.79 6.14
CA ILE A 12 0.82 -1.91 6.98
C ILE A 12 1.60 -3.18 6.64
N ALA A 13 2.07 -3.88 7.68
CA ALA A 13 2.63 -5.22 7.59
C ALA A 13 1.77 -6.19 8.42
N VAL A 14 1.27 -7.26 7.81
CA VAL A 14 0.52 -8.32 8.50
C VAL A 14 1.49 -9.46 8.79
N VAL A 15 1.69 -9.79 10.07
CA VAL A 15 2.68 -10.79 10.51
C VAL A 15 2.05 -11.75 11.52
N PRO A 16 2.50 -13.01 11.57
CA PRO A 16 1.99 -13.95 12.56
C PRO A 16 2.28 -13.49 14.00
N ALA A 17 1.41 -13.87 14.93
CA ALA A 17 1.71 -13.81 16.35
C ALA A 17 2.74 -14.88 16.73
N GLY A 18 3.58 -14.59 17.73
CA GLY A 18 4.61 -15.51 18.21
C GLY A 18 6.02 -15.17 17.72
N ALA A 19 6.97 -16.05 18.04
CA ALA A 19 8.40 -15.77 17.99
C ALA A 19 8.91 -15.30 16.62
N GLU A 20 8.40 -15.86 15.53
CA GLU A 20 8.81 -15.48 14.17
C GLU A 20 8.37 -14.06 13.82
N GLY A 21 7.11 -13.71 14.10
CA GLY A 21 6.64 -12.34 13.90
C GLY A 21 7.33 -11.37 14.86
N ASP A 22 7.61 -11.77 16.10
CA ASP A 22 8.34 -10.94 17.07
C ASP A 22 9.75 -10.59 16.57
N ALA A 23 10.42 -11.55 15.92
CA ALA A 23 11.71 -11.31 15.30
C ALA A 23 11.62 -10.28 14.16
N VAL A 24 10.57 -10.32 13.33
CA VAL A 24 10.33 -9.33 12.27
C VAL A 24 10.11 -7.94 12.85
N VAL A 25 9.26 -7.82 13.88
CA VAL A 25 8.97 -6.52 14.52
C VAL A 25 10.20 -5.94 15.22
N ALA A 26 11.00 -6.78 15.89
CA ALA A 26 12.24 -6.37 16.51
C ALA A 26 13.26 -5.87 15.46
N ALA A 27 13.45 -6.61 14.37
CA ALA A 27 14.34 -6.22 13.29
C ALA A 27 13.91 -4.89 12.62
N ALA A 28 12.60 -4.71 12.41
CA ALA A 28 12.05 -3.45 11.89
C ALA A 28 12.29 -2.29 12.85
N ARG A 29 12.03 -2.47 14.15
CA ARG A 29 12.31 -1.45 15.18
C ARG A 29 13.77 -1.04 15.18
N ASP A 30 14.68 -2.01 15.18
CA ASP A 30 16.12 -1.74 15.28
C ASP A 30 16.60 -0.97 14.05
N ALA A 31 16.22 -1.41 12.85
CA ALA A 31 16.55 -0.72 11.60
C ALA A 31 15.96 0.71 11.53
N LEU A 32 14.73 0.91 12.01
CA LEU A 32 14.09 2.23 12.03
C LEU A 32 14.68 3.16 13.09
N SER A 33 15.20 2.62 14.21
CA SER A 33 15.81 3.41 15.28
C SER A 33 17.11 4.09 14.85
N GLU A 34 17.79 3.52 13.85
CA GLU A 34 19.01 4.09 13.26
C GLU A 34 18.73 5.13 12.15
N ALA A 35 17.48 5.24 11.69
CA ALA A 35 17.14 6.13 10.60
C ALA A 35 17.05 7.60 11.05
N ALA A 36 17.87 8.45 10.45
CA ALA A 36 17.83 9.89 10.68
C ALA A 36 16.53 10.53 10.17
N GLY A 37 16.16 11.65 10.79
CA GLY A 37 15.06 12.49 10.34
C GLY A 37 15.26 12.98 8.90
N GLN A 38 14.16 13.09 8.16
CA GLN A 38 14.18 13.55 6.77
C GLN A 38 13.19 14.69 6.58
N THR A 39 13.60 15.73 5.84
CA THR A 39 12.73 16.86 5.51
C THR A 39 11.58 16.44 4.59
N MET A 40 10.35 16.70 5.00
CA MET A 40 9.14 16.49 4.20
C MET A 40 8.96 17.60 3.15
N LEU A 41 8.07 17.37 2.19
CA LEU A 41 7.84 18.24 1.03
C LEU A 41 7.35 19.64 1.43
N THR A 42 6.41 19.73 2.37
CA THR A 42 5.80 20.99 2.82
C THR A 42 5.54 20.98 4.32
N ASP A 43 5.37 22.16 4.93
CA ASP A 43 5.03 22.28 6.36
C ASP A 43 3.66 21.66 6.68
N GLY A 44 2.70 21.79 5.76
CA GLY A 44 1.38 21.17 5.90
C GLY A 44 1.44 19.63 5.89
N ILE A 45 2.31 19.05 5.06
CA ILE A 45 2.52 17.59 5.05
C ILE A 45 3.19 17.14 6.35
N ALA A 46 4.19 17.89 6.85
CA ALA A 46 4.83 17.59 8.12
C ALA A 46 3.86 17.68 9.32
N GLU A 47 2.96 18.66 9.32
CA GLU A 47 1.90 18.79 10.32
C GLU A 47 0.88 17.65 10.23
N ALA A 48 0.47 17.27 9.02
CA ALA A 48 -0.43 16.14 8.80
C ALA A 48 0.19 14.82 9.28
N TYR A 49 1.50 14.63 9.06
CA TYR A 49 2.25 13.48 9.58
C TYR A 49 2.23 13.44 11.12
N ARG A 50 2.57 14.55 11.78
CA ARG A 50 2.52 14.65 13.26
C ARG A 50 1.11 14.41 13.80
N SER A 51 0.10 14.99 13.16
CA SER A 51 -1.31 14.76 13.51
C SER A 51 -1.71 13.30 13.34
N GLY A 52 -1.27 12.64 12.26
CA GLY A 52 -1.45 11.22 12.02
C GLY A 52 -0.81 10.36 13.11
N LYS A 53 0.45 10.64 13.48
CA LYS A 53 1.13 10.00 14.62
C LYS A 53 0.32 10.14 15.91
N ALA A 54 -0.14 11.35 16.23
CA ALA A 54 -0.91 11.63 17.45
C ALA A 54 -2.23 10.83 17.51
N ARG A 55 -2.84 10.52 16.36
CA ARG A 55 -4.01 9.62 16.31
C ARG A 55 -3.67 8.19 16.72
N PHE A 56 -2.47 7.70 16.43
CA PHE A 56 -2.02 6.38 16.90
C PHE A 56 -1.67 6.43 18.39
N ASP A 57 -0.95 7.47 18.84
CA ASP A 57 -0.60 7.65 20.27
C ASP A 57 -1.83 7.66 21.19
N GLY A 58 -2.97 8.17 20.70
CA GLY A 58 -4.22 8.26 21.47
C GLY A 58 -5.10 7.00 21.49
N ARG A 59 -4.72 5.91 20.80
CA ARG A 59 -5.55 4.71 20.68
C ARG A 59 -5.08 3.59 21.60
N ASN A 60 -5.94 3.20 22.55
CA ASN A 60 -5.66 2.09 23.48
C ASN A 60 -5.48 0.73 22.77
N ALA A 61 -6.08 0.57 21.59
CA ALA A 61 -6.00 -0.65 20.80
C ALA A 61 -4.66 -0.79 20.04
N VAL A 62 -3.79 0.21 20.14
CA VAL A 62 -2.49 0.24 19.46
C VAL A 62 -1.39 0.34 20.50
N LYS A 63 -0.33 -0.45 20.29
CA LYS A 63 0.88 -0.42 21.10
C LYS A 63 2.02 0.23 20.31
N PRO A 64 2.74 1.20 20.89
CA PRO A 64 3.95 1.73 20.27
C PRO A 64 5.08 0.69 20.28
N VAL A 65 5.74 0.52 19.14
CA VAL A 65 6.98 -0.27 18.99
C VAL A 65 8.20 0.64 18.92
N LEU A 66 8.09 1.73 18.15
CA LEU A 66 9.06 2.82 18.07
C LEU A 66 8.29 4.14 17.96
N THR A 67 8.57 5.06 18.87
CA THR A 67 8.04 6.43 18.81
C THR A 67 9.17 7.44 18.85
N THR A 68 9.15 8.38 17.92
CA THR A 68 10.14 9.45 17.82
C THR A 68 9.46 10.80 17.71
N GLU A 69 10.17 11.86 18.12
CA GLU A 69 9.70 13.22 17.95
C GLU A 69 10.13 13.79 16.61
N SER A 70 9.21 14.46 15.93
CA SER A 70 9.41 15.12 14.63
C SER A 70 9.20 16.62 14.80
N GLY A 71 10.14 17.44 14.29
CA GLY A 71 10.15 18.89 14.50
C GLY A 71 10.14 19.69 13.20
N GLY A 72 9.37 20.78 13.17
CA GLY A 72 9.32 21.67 12.00
C GLY A 72 8.86 20.92 10.74
N ARG A 73 9.75 20.80 9.75
CA ARG A 73 9.49 20.06 8.50
C ARG A 73 10.18 18.71 8.44
N GLU A 74 10.85 18.29 9.50
CA GLU A 74 11.53 17.00 9.60
C GLU A 74 10.57 15.93 10.11
N ALA A 75 10.63 14.73 9.52
CA ALA A 75 9.92 13.54 9.97
C ALA A 75 10.91 12.42 10.32
N THR A 76 10.71 11.83 11.49
CA THR A 76 11.43 10.66 12.02
C THR A 76 10.47 9.46 12.06
N PRO A 77 10.94 8.21 11.89
CA PRO A 77 10.05 7.07 11.73
C PRO A 77 9.30 6.66 13.00
N ASN A 78 8.06 6.21 12.84
CA ASN A 78 7.27 5.61 13.92
C ASN A 78 6.77 4.22 13.52
N LEU A 79 6.73 3.30 14.47
CA LEU A 79 6.21 1.94 14.27
C LEU A 79 5.26 1.60 15.39
N TYR A 80 4.08 1.13 15.02
CA TYR A 80 3.03 0.71 15.93
C TYR A 80 2.64 -0.74 15.66
N GLU A 81 1.97 -1.34 16.63
CA GLU A 81 1.49 -2.72 16.56
C GLU A 81 0.07 -2.81 17.11
N THR A 82 -0.76 -3.65 16.49
CA THR A 82 -2.11 -4.01 16.94
C THR A 82 -2.41 -5.46 16.56
N ASP A 83 -3.53 -5.99 17.00
CA ASP A 83 -4.04 -7.30 16.55
C ASP A 83 -5.12 -7.14 15.48
N ALA A 84 -5.42 -8.23 14.78
CA ALA A 84 -6.38 -8.21 13.68
C ALA A 84 -7.82 -7.91 14.14
N GLU A 85 -8.22 -8.30 15.34
CA GLU A 85 -9.54 -8.00 15.89
C GLU A 85 -9.72 -6.50 16.08
N ALA A 86 -8.77 -5.85 16.76
CA ALA A 86 -8.74 -4.42 16.96
C ALA A 86 -8.71 -3.65 15.63
N TYR A 87 -7.88 -4.09 14.68
CA TYR A 87 -7.82 -3.49 13.35
C TYR A 87 -9.17 -3.55 12.62
N LEU A 88 -9.86 -4.68 12.66
CA LEU A 88 -11.14 -4.87 11.99
C LEU A 88 -12.30 -4.09 12.64
N GLN A 89 -12.18 -3.73 13.92
CA GLN A 89 -13.18 -2.95 14.65
C GLN A 89 -13.00 -1.43 14.48
N ASP A 90 -11.83 -0.97 14.08
CA ASP A 90 -11.49 0.45 13.99
C ASP A 90 -10.90 0.79 12.62
N HIS A 91 -11.78 1.09 11.66
CA HIS A 91 -11.41 1.43 10.28
C HIS A 91 -10.38 2.56 10.17
N ALA A 92 -10.30 3.45 11.16
CA ALA A 92 -9.35 4.55 11.15
C ALA A 92 -7.90 4.11 11.42
N LEU A 93 -7.66 2.86 11.82
CA LEU A 93 -6.33 2.24 11.84
C LEU A 93 -5.81 1.89 10.44
N GLY A 94 -6.71 1.75 9.46
CA GLY A 94 -6.37 1.53 8.05
C GLY A 94 -6.18 2.81 7.24
N GLU A 95 -6.42 3.99 7.84
CA GLU A 95 -6.22 5.28 7.16
C GLU A 95 -4.73 5.54 6.91
N GLU A 96 -4.41 5.95 5.68
CA GLU A 96 -3.05 6.32 5.30
C GLU A 96 -2.53 7.49 6.14
N VAL A 97 -1.31 7.34 6.67
CA VAL A 97 -0.52 8.45 7.20
C VAL A 97 0.67 8.68 6.26
N PHE A 98 0.61 9.75 5.47
CA PHE A 98 1.65 10.08 4.51
C PHE A 98 2.94 10.53 5.21
N GLY A 99 3.92 9.64 5.29
CA GLY A 99 5.19 9.84 6.01
C GLY A 99 5.80 8.51 6.47
N PRO A 100 6.87 8.52 7.29
CA PRO A 100 7.54 7.30 7.72
C PRO A 100 6.86 6.65 8.94
N LEU A 101 5.56 6.35 8.86
CA LEU A 101 4.82 5.61 9.90
C LEU A 101 4.41 4.23 9.36
N GLY A 102 4.69 3.18 10.14
CA GLY A 102 4.24 1.82 9.86
C GLY A 102 3.33 1.26 10.96
N LEU A 103 2.39 0.40 10.57
CA LEU A 103 1.56 -0.38 11.48
C LEU A 103 1.80 -1.88 11.24
N VAL A 104 2.05 -2.62 12.31
CA VAL A 104 2.08 -4.08 12.30
C VAL A 104 0.74 -4.60 12.80
N VAL A 105 0.12 -5.50 12.04
CA VAL A 105 -1.10 -6.21 12.47
C VAL A 105 -0.75 -7.67 12.73
N ARG A 106 -0.95 -8.11 13.97
CA ARG A 106 -0.71 -9.50 14.37
C ARG A 106 -1.91 -10.38 14.05
N VAL A 107 -1.64 -11.54 13.45
CA VAL A 107 -2.64 -12.57 13.15
C VAL A 107 -2.26 -13.90 13.79
N ALA A 108 -3.22 -14.61 14.35
CA ALA A 108 -3.05 -15.94 14.96
C ALA A 108 -2.85 -17.05 13.91
N GLY A 109 -3.20 -16.79 12.65
CA GLY A 109 -2.99 -17.75 11.57
C GLY A 109 -3.63 -17.33 10.25
N MET A 110 -3.64 -18.28 9.31
CA MET A 110 -4.05 -18.04 7.93
C MET A 110 -5.51 -17.60 7.78
N ASP A 111 -6.42 -18.18 8.55
CA ASP A 111 -7.86 -17.85 8.45
C ASP A 111 -8.13 -16.39 8.85
N GLU A 112 -7.42 -15.90 9.87
CA GLU A 112 -7.51 -14.51 10.30
C GLU A 112 -6.83 -13.56 9.32
N MET A 113 -5.66 -13.95 8.77
CA MET A 113 -4.99 -13.19 7.70
C MET A 113 -5.88 -13.04 6.46
N GLU A 114 -6.60 -14.08 6.07
CA GLU A 114 -7.53 -14.04 4.95
C GLU A 114 -8.74 -13.15 5.25
N THR A 115 -9.26 -13.21 6.48
CA THR A 115 -10.35 -12.35 6.95
C THR A 115 -9.95 -10.88 6.90
N LEU A 116 -8.75 -10.56 7.43
CA LEU A 116 -8.15 -9.24 7.36
C LEU A 116 -7.96 -8.77 5.92
N ALA A 117 -7.43 -9.64 5.03
CA ALA A 117 -7.21 -9.33 3.63
C ALA A 117 -8.52 -8.94 2.90
N ARG A 118 -9.63 -9.58 3.25
CA ARG A 118 -10.97 -9.26 2.72
C ARG A 118 -11.50 -7.91 3.23
N GLY A 119 -11.07 -7.49 4.42
CA GLY A 119 -11.46 -6.24 5.07
C GLY A 119 -10.78 -4.98 4.50
N PHE A 120 -9.64 -5.10 3.82
CA PHE A 120 -8.97 -3.92 3.22
C PHE A 120 -9.84 -3.23 2.17
N GLU A 121 -9.72 -1.91 2.07
CA GLU A 121 -10.23 -1.17 0.92
C GLU A 121 -9.30 -1.32 -0.30
N GLY A 122 -9.62 -0.66 -1.41
CA GLY A 122 -8.78 -0.68 -2.61
C GLY A 122 -7.40 -0.06 -2.37
N GLN A 123 -6.36 -0.78 -2.80
CA GLN A 123 -4.94 -0.46 -2.66
C GLN A 123 -4.25 -0.28 -4.01
N LEU A 124 -3.16 0.48 -4.06
CA LEU A 124 -2.29 0.50 -5.24
C LEU A 124 -1.55 -0.83 -5.40
N THR A 125 -1.08 -1.38 -4.27
CA THR A 125 -0.27 -2.59 -4.22
C THR A 125 -0.67 -3.48 -3.06
N ALA A 126 -0.51 -4.79 -3.23
CA ALA A 126 -0.44 -5.74 -2.12
C ALA A 126 0.77 -6.67 -2.35
N THR A 127 1.47 -7.00 -1.27
CA THR A 127 2.73 -7.74 -1.34
C THR A 127 2.68 -8.97 -0.47
N LEU A 128 3.16 -10.09 -1.01
CA LEU A 128 3.41 -11.32 -0.26
C LEU A 128 4.92 -11.47 -0.05
N HIS A 129 5.33 -11.69 1.20
CA HIS A 129 6.65 -12.22 1.52
C HIS A 129 6.46 -13.69 1.91
N MET A 130 7.07 -14.60 1.16
CA MET A 130 6.79 -16.03 1.25
C MET A 130 7.93 -16.89 0.72
N ASP A 131 8.03 -18.12 1.22
CA ASP A 131 8.89 -19.17 0.68
C ASP A 131 8.07 -20.26 -0.03
N GLU A 132 8.74 -21.27 -0.58
CA GLU A 132 8.07 -22.38 -1.31
C GLU A 132 7.07 -23.14 -0.42
N GLY A 133 7.33 -23.23 0.89
CA GLY A 133 6.42 -23.86 1.86
C GLY A 133 5.07 -23.15 2.01
N ASP A 134 4.98 -21.88 1.60
CA ASP A 134 3.79 -21.04 1.80
C ASP A 134 2.86 -21.01 0.59
N ILE A 135 3.16 -21.77 -0.47
CA ILE A 135 2.39 -21.75 -1.72
C ILE A 135 0.89 -22.00 -1.50
N GLU A 136 0.52 -22.94 -0.63
CA GLU A 136 -0.90 -23.23 -0.36
C GLU A 136 -1.59 -22.10 0.40
N ALA A 137 -0.88 -21.41 1.30
CA ALA A 137 -1.38 -20.20 1.95
C ALA A 137 -1.54 -19.04 0.95
N ALA A 138 -0.54 -18.83 0.08
CA ALA A 138 -0.57 -17.80 -0.95
C ALA A 138 -1.73 -18.01 -1.95
N LYS A 139 -2.01 -19.25 -2.37
CA LYS A 139 -3.16 -19.58 -3.22
C LYS A 139 -4.51 -19.16 -2.64
N ARG A 140 -4.63 -19.10 -1.31
CA ARG A 140 -5.84 -18.60 -0.63
C ARG A 140 -5.93 -17.08 -0.67
N LEU A 141 -4.79 -16.39 -0.54
CA LEU A 141 -4.73 -14.92 -0.51
C LEU A 141 -4.82 -14.28 -1.89
N VAL A 142 -4.15 -14.83 -2.90
CA VAL A 142 -4.02 -14.18 -4.22
C VAL A 142 -5.38 -13.78 -4.80
N PRO A 143 -6.42 -14.64 -4.85
CA PRO A 143 -7.73 -14.24 -5.39
C PRO A 143 -8.42 -13.12 -4.60
N VAL A 144 -8.11 -12.98 -3.30
CA VAL A 144 -8.60 -11.86 -2.48
C VAL A 144 -7.83 -10.60 -2.84
N LEU A 145 -6.50 -10.66 -2.86
CA LEU A 145 -5.62 -9.52 -3.11
C LEU A 145 -5.76 -8.97 -4.53
N GLU A 146 -6.01 -9.81 -5.54
CA GLU A 146 -6.31 -9.39 -6.92
C GLU A 146 -7.52 -8.45 -7.00
N ARG A 147 -8.47 -8.59 -6.07
CA ARG A 147 -9.65 -7.73 -5.98
C ARG A 147 -9.43 -6.49 -5.12
N LYS A 148 -8.30 -6.41 -4.42
CA LYS A 148 -7.93 -5.29 -3.54
C LYS A 148 -6.90 -4.38 -4.17
N ALA A 149 -5.96 -4.90 -4.96
CA ALA A 149 -4.84 -4.11 -5.47
C ALA A 149 -4.72 -4.15 -7.00
N GLY A 150 -4.22 -3.06 -7.60
CA GLY A 150 -3.89 -3.05 -9.03
C GLY A 150 -2.60 -3.78 -9.37
N ARG A 151 -1.65 -3.87 -8.43
CA ARG A 151 -0.39 -4.60 -8.60
C ARG A 151 -0.08 -5.50 -7.41
N LEU A 152 0.14 -6.78 -7.70
CA LEU A 152 0.61 -7.75 -6.71
C LEU A 152 2.11 -7.97 -6.85
N LEU A 153 2.77 -8.12 -5.70
CA LEU A 153 4.20 -8.37 -5.61
C LEU A 153 4.48 -9.62 -4.75
N VAL A 154 5.56 -10.32 -5.06
CA VAL A 154 6.09 -11.41 -4.24
C VAL A 154 7.57 -11.12 -3.95
N ASN A 155 7.99 -11.23 -2.69
CA ASN A 155 9.38 -11.15 -2.25
C ASN A 155 10.13 -9.88 -2.72
N GLY A 156 9.43 -8.74 -2.64
CA GLY A 156 9.98 -7.42 -2.93
C GLY A 156 9.22 -6.35 -2.16
N PHE A 157 9.62 -5.08 -2.29
CA PHE A 157 8.92 -3.96 -1.67
C PHE A 157 8.17 -3.13 -2.72
N PRO A 158 6.98 -2.58 -2.39
CA PRO A 158 6.09 -1.94 -3.37
C PRO A 158 6.54 -0.56 -3.85
N THR A 159 7.54 0.03 -3.20
CA THR A 159 8.01 1.41 -3.43
C THR A 159 8.45 1.67 -4.87
N GLY A 160 9.11 0.69 -5.50
CA GLY A 160 9.51 0.78 -6.90
C GLY A 160 8.32 0.64 -7.87
N VAL A 161 8.23 1.59 -8.81
CA VAL A 161 7.23 1.57 -9.89
C VAL A 161 7.96 1.64 -11.23
N GLU A 162 8.11 0.49 -11.87
CA GLU A 162 8.74 0.37 -13.19
C GLU A 162 7.87 0.97 -14.31
N VAL A 163 8.48 1.73 -15.21
CA VAL A 163 7.80 2.25 -16.41
C VAL A 163 7.90 1.22 -17.53
N ALA A 164 6.99 0.24 -17.51
CA ALA A 164 6.94 -0.86 -18.46
C ALA A 164 5.54 -1.04 -19.08
N GLU A 165 5.43 -1.84 -20.13
CA GLU A 165 4.15 -2.13 -20.80
C GLU A 165 3.14 -2.83 -19.88
N ALA A 166 3.63 -3.70 -19.01
CA ALA A 166 2.82 -4.51 -18.10
C ALA A 166 2.41 -3.77 -16.80
N MET A 167 2.83 -2.51 -16.61
CA MET A 167 2.61 -1.80 -15.35
C MET A 167 1.12 -1.46 -15.13
N VAL A 168 0.66 -1.73 -13.90
CA VAL A 168 -0.64 -1.26 -13.38
C VAL A 168 -0.38 -0.42 -12.13
N HIS A 169 -0.32 0.91 -12.30
CA HIS A 169 -0.25 1.88 -11.22
C HIS A 169 -1.63 2.53 -11.04
N GLY A 170 -2.42 1.91 -10.17
CA GLY A 170 -3.82 2.17 -9.90
C GLY A 170 -4.40 1.02 -9.07
N GLY A 171 -5.72 0.94 -8.94
CA GLY A 171 -6.39 -0.10 -8.19
C GLY A 171 -7.86 0.27 -7.92
N PRO A 172 -8.63 -0.59 -7.24
CA PRO A 172 -9.96 -0.25 -6.76
C PRO A 172 -9.94 1.01 -5.90
N TYR A 173 -11.06 1.71 -5.81
CA TYR A 173 -11.21 2.85 -4.89
C TYR A 173 -10.96 2.41 -3.43
N PRO A 174 -10.25 3.21 -2.60
CA PRO A 174 -9.79 4.59 -2.84
C PRO A 174 -8.46 4.75 -3.58
N ALA A 175 -7.70 3.67 -3.84
CA ALA A 175 -6.41 3.78 -4.53
C ALA A 175 -6.49 4.47 -5.90
N SER A 176 -7.63 4.36 -6.57
CA SER A 176 -7.88 5.13 -7.78
C SER A 176 -9.35 5.43 -8.01
N THR A 177 -9.60 6.50 -8.74
CA THR A 177 -10.87 6.75 -9.45
C THR A 177 -10.82 6.25 -10.90
N ASN A 178 -9.69 5.67 -11.32
CA ASN A 178 -9.55 5.02 -12.61
C ASN A 178 -10.23 3.64 -12.54
N PHE A 179 -11.45 3.52 -13.08
CA PHE A 179 -12.23 2.27 -13.12
C PHE A 179 -11.62 1.19 -14.05
N GLY A 180 -10.38 0.75 -13.78
CA GLY A 180 -9.64 -0.28 -14.51
C GLY A 180 -8.45 0.20 -15.35
N ALA A 181 -8.16 1.50 -15.39
CA ALA A 181 -7.00 2.03 -16.13
C ALA A 181 -5.74 2.16 -15.24
N THR A 182 -4.57 2.22 -15.88
CA THR A 182 -3.28 2.52 -15.22
C THR A 182 -2.85 3.96 -15.47
N SER A 183 -2.15 4.57 -14.51
CA SER A 183 -1.57 5.90 -14.67
C SER A 183 -0.09 5.90 -15.09
N VAL A 184 0.59 4.76 -15.02
CA VAL A 184 2.00 4.55 -15.41
C VAL A 184 2.10 3.37 -16.37
N GLY A 185 3.06 3.42 -17.30
CA GLY A 185 3.24 2.41 -18.34
C GLY A 185 2.50 2.74 -19.63
N THR A 186 2.77 1.98 -20.70
CA THR A 186 2.27 2.31 -22.05
C THR A 186 0.74 2.24 -22.16
N LEU A 187 0.09 1.37 -21.37
CA LEU A 187 -1.38 1.28 -21.33
C LEU A 187 -2.06 2.55 -20.80
N ALA A 188 -1.33 3.45 -20.14
CA ALA A 188 -1.85 4.70 -19.61
C ALA A 188 -2.39 5.65 -20.71
N ILE A 189 -1.96 5.48 -21.96
CA ILE A 189 -2.47 6.23 -23.12
C ILE A 189 -3.97 6.00 -23.34
N ARG A 190 -4.50 4.82 -22.98
CA ARG A 190 -5.91 4.45 -23.19
C ARG A 190 -6.89 5.35 -22.44
N ARG A 191 -6.44 6.05 -21.39
CA ARG A 191 -7.26 7.02 -20.64
C ARG A 191 -7.66 8.24 -21.47
N PHE A 192 -6.93 8.53 -22.55
CA PHE A 192 -7.13 9.70 -23.40
C PHE A 192 -7.68 9.34 -24.78
N LEU A 193 -8.11 8.09 -24.96
CA LEU A 193 -8.69 7.58 -26.20
C LEU A 193 -10.17 7.25 -26.00
N ARG A 194 -10.96 7.37 -27.06
CA ARG A 194 -12.32 6.81 -27.13
C ARG A 194 -12.50 6.07 -28.45
N PRO A 195 -13.08 4.86 -28.46
CA PRO A 195 -13.36 4.17 -29.72
C PRO A 195 -14.45 4.88 -30.52
N VAL A 196 -14.36 4.77 -31.84
CA VAL A 196 -15.38 5.21 -32.81
C VAL A 196 -15.60 4.06 -33.79
N CYS A 197 -16.87 3.72 -34.07
CA CYS A 197 -17.23 2.71 -35.07
C CYS A 197 -17.66 3.42 -36.36
N TYR A 198 -17.14 2.95 -37.50
CA TYR A 198 -17.49 3.43 -38.83
C TYR A 198 -18.21 2.31 -39.58
N GLN A 199 -19.44 2.55 -40.03
CA GLN A 199 -20.28 1.54 -40.69
C GLN A 199 -20.78 2.04 -42.04
N ASN A 200 -20.63 1.23 -43.09
CA ASN A 200 -21.04 1.55 -44.47
C ASN A 200 -20.43 2.87 -45.01
N MET A 201 -19.19 3.18 -44.62
CA MET A 201 -18.50 4.41 -44.99
C MET A 201 -17.63 4.15 -46.23
N PRO A 202 -17.71 4.98 -47.29
CA PRO A 202 -16.78 4.91 -48.43
C PRO A 202 -15.33 5.11 -47.96
N ASP A 203 -14.36 4.40 -48.58
CA ASP A 203 -12.93 4.45 -48.21
C ASP A 203 -12.38 5.88 -48.18
N ALA A 204 -12.81 6.74 -49.12
CA ALA A 204 -12.41 8.15 -49.18
C ALA A 204 -12.87 8.99 -47.97
N LEU A 205 -13.74 8.46 -47.11
CA LEU A 205 -14.20 9.11 -45.88
C LEU A 205 -13.63 8.47 -44.60
N LEU A 206 -12.98 7.30 -44.69
CA LEU A 206 -12.30 6.69 -43.54
C LEU A 206 -11.10 7.55 -43.10
N PRO A 207 -10.77 7.57 -41.79
CA PRO A 207 -9.52 8.16 -41.32
C PRO A 207 -8.31 7.38 -41.86
N GLU A 208 -7.14 8.03 -41.91
CA GLU A 208 -5.90 7.44 -42.44
C GLU A 208 -5.54 6.10 -41.80
N ASP A 209 -5.70 5.98 -40.47
CA ASP A 209 -5.42 4.74 -39.73
C ASP A 209 -6.30 3.54 -40.11
N LEU A 210 -7.39 3.75 -40.86
CA LEU A 210 -8.34 2.72 -41.28
C LEU A 210 -8.47 2.59 -42.81
N ARG A 211 -7.66 3.32 -43.58
CA ARG A 211 -7.63 3.25 -45.05
C ARG A 211 -6.69 2.16 -45.57
#